data_AF-A0A2G0YV45-F1
#
_entry.id   AF-A0A2G0YV45-F1
#
_cell.length_a   1.000
_cell.length_b   1.000
_cell.length_c   1.000
_cell.angle_alpha   90.00
_cell.angle_beta   90.00
_cell.angle_gamma   90.00
#
_symmetry.space_group_name_H-M   'P 1'
#
loop_
_entity.id
_entity.type
_entity.pdbx_description
1 polymer ?
#
loop_
_entity_poly.entity_id
_entity_poly.type
_entity_poly.pdbx_seq_one_letter_code
_entity_poly.pdbx_strand_id
1 'polypeptide(L)' 'MTITAQQERDILRFRDTCEDGQGYDVPKDRMKSLARLGLIRPTGFSRYEITDVGDAAIEVLLTALRIKP' A
#
# COMPACT_ATOMS: atom_id res chain seq x y z
N MET A 1 12.20 4.45 -8.04
CA MET A 1 10.94 5.18 -7.83
C MET A 1 10.93 5.64 -6.39
N THR A 2 10.66 6.91 -6.13
CA THR A 2 10.63 7.47 -4.76
C THR A 2 9.19 7.82 -4.42
N ILE A 3 8.67 7.23 -3.35
CA ILE A 3 7.34 7.54 -2.83
C ILE A 3 7.47 8.37 -1.55
N THR A 4 6.41 9.09 -1.20
CA THR A 4 6.42 9.93 0.01
C THR A 4 6.23 9.09 1.28
N ALA A 5 6.69 9.59 2.43
CA ALA A 5 6.45 8.94 3.73
C ALA A 5 4.96 8.72 4.07
N GLN A 6 4.05 9.50 3.46
CA GLN A 6 2.61 9.23 3.59
C GLN A 6 2.21 8.00 2.77
N GLN A 7 2.68 7.89 1.53
CA GLN A 7 2.40 6.74 0.66
C GLN A 7 3.01 5.44 1.21
N GLU A 8 4.19 5.51 1.85
CA GLU A 8 4.78 4.38 2.57
C GLU A 8 3.85 3.89 3.69
N ARG A 9 3.33 4.81 4.52
CA ARG A 9 2.38 4.46 5.58
C ARG A 9 1.07 3.92 5.03
N ASP A 10 0.57 4.50 3.95
CA ASP A 10 -0.69 4.10 3.34
C ASP A 10 -0.60 2.69 2.72
N ILE A 11 0.50 2.34 2.03
CA ILE A 11 0.66 1.01 1.41
C ILE A 11 0.84 -0.09 2.46
N LEU A 12 1.57 0.19 3.55
CA LEU A 12 1.70 -0.73 4.68
C LEU A 12 0.34 -0.92 5.40
N ARG A 13 -0.39 0.18 5.65
CA ARG A 13 -1.73 0.09 6.26
C ARG A 13 -2.71 -0.68 5.39
N PHE A 14 -2.65 -0.49 4.07
CA PHE A 14 -3.48 -1.22 3.14
C PHE A 14 -3.19 -2.73 3.18
N ARG A 15 -1.91 -3.14 3.19
CA ARG A 15 -1.52 -4.55 3.40
C ARG A 15 -2.16 -5.11 4.68
N ASP A 16 -2.05 -4.41 5.80
CA ASP A 16 -2.59 -4.89 7.08
C ASP A 16 -4.12 -5.11 6.98
N THR A 17 -4.84 -4.21 6.29
CA THR A 17 -6.30 -4.37 6.10
C THR A 17 -6.67 -5.60 5.25
N CYS A 18 -5.81 -5.99 4.31
CA CYS A 18 -6.00 -7.21 3.52
C CYS A 18 -5.82 -8.48 4.36
N GLU A 19 -4.91 -8.47 5.34
CA GLU A 19 -4.68 -9.60 6.26
C GLU A 19 -5.81 -9.75 7.28
N ASP A 20 -6.37 -8.62 7.75
CA ASP A 20 -7.43 -8.60 8.77
C ASP A 20 -8.85 -8.83 8.21
N GLY A 21 -9.00 -8.87 6.87
CA GLY A 21 -10.30 -9.04 6.20
C GLY A 21 -11.28 -7.88 6.43
N GLN A 22 -10.79 -6.73 6.89
CA GLN A 22 -11.60 -5.53 7.14
C GLN A 22 -11.65 -4.61 5.92
N GLY A 23 -12.64 -3.71 5.90
CA GLY A 23 -12.69 -2.63 4.92
C GLY A 23 -11.45 -1.73 5.03
N TYR A 24 -11.07 -1.10 3.91
CA TYR A 24 -9.84 -0.31 3.87
C TYR A 24 -9.90 0.87 4.84
N ASP A 25 -8.98 0.89 5.80
CA ASP A 25 -8.77 2.01 6.73
C ASP A 25 -7.86 3.11 6.13
N VAL A 26 -7.77 3.14 4.80
CA VAL A 26 -7.01 4.14 4.03
C VAL A 26 -8.00 5.02 3.26
N PRO A 27 -7.99 6.35 3.45
CA PRO A 27 -8.88 7.26 2.75
C PRO A 27 -8.86 7.08 1.23
N LYS A 28 -10.04 7.22 0.58
CA LYS A 28 -10.22 6.96 -0.86
C LYS A 28 -9.23 7.70 -1.76
N ASP A 29 -8.89 8.95 -1.46
CA ASP A 29 -7.96 9.72 -2.29
C ASP A 29 -6.50 9.27 -2.11
N ARG A 30 -6.15 8.68 -0.95
CA ARG A 30 -4.85 8.04 -0.73
C ARG A 30 -4.77 6.70 -1.45
N MET A 31 -5.85 5.92 -1.47
CA MET A 31 -5.94 4.71 -2.31
C MET A 31 -5.74 5.06 -3.80
N LYS A 32 -6.40 6.10 -4.30
CA LYS A 32 -6.17 6.59 -5.67
C LYS A 32 -4.72 7.05 -5.90
N SER A 33 -4.09 7.65 -4.90
CA SER A 33 -2.68 8.06 -4.96
C SER A 33 -1.77 6.85 -5.16
N LEU A 34 -1.97 5.78 -4.38
CA LEU A 34 -1.25 4.51 -4.55
C LEU A 34 -1.52 3.86 -5.91
N ALA A 35 -2.76 3.93 -6.40
CA ALA A 35 -3.13 3.38 -7.70
C ALA A 35 -2.46 4.11 -8.87
N ARG A 36 -2.35 5.44 -8.80
CA ARG A 36 -1.63 6.26 -9.79
C ARG A 36 -0.14 5.95 -9.84
N LEU A 37 0.42 5.50 -8.72
CA LEU A 37 1.79 5.04 -8.60
C LEU A 37 1.98 3.60 -9.08
N GLY A 38 0.91 2.89 -9.42
CA GLY A 38 0.96 1.49 -9.83
C GLY A 38 1.22 0.50 -8.69
N LEU A 39 1.20 0.95 -7.43
CA LEU A 39 1.41 0.10 -6.25
C LEU A 39 0.20 -0.78 -5.96
N ILE A 40 -0.98 -0.32 -6.33
CA ILE A 40 -2.24 -1.05 -6.24
C ILE A 40 -3.02 -0.88 -7.54
N ARG A 41 -3.98 -1.76 -7.81
CA ARG A 41 -4.90 -1.61 -8.94
C ARG A 41 -6.35 -1.81 -8.53
N PRO A 42 -7.31 -1.07 -9.12
CA PRO A 42 -8.72 -1.27 -8.85
C PRO A 42 -9.19 -2.61 -9.44
N THR A 43 -10.01 -3.35 -8.69
CA THR A 43 -10.62 -4.62 -9.13
C THR A 43 -12.13 -4.51 -9.34
N GLY A 44 -12.68 -3.29 -9.24
CA GLY A 44 -14.12 -3.02 -9.32
C GLY A 44 -14.78 -2.92 -7.94
N PHE A 45 -16.03 -2.44 -7.87
CA PHE A 45 -16.79 -2.32 -6.62
C PHE A 45 -16.07 -1.55 -5.49
N SER A 46 -15.27 -0.54 -5.84
CA SER A 46 -14.39 0.22 -4.92
C SER A 46 -13.33 -0.64 -4.19
N ARG A 47 -13.04 -1.83 -4.72
CA ARG A 47 -11.96 -2.71 -4.26
C ARG A 47 -10.66 -2.45 -5.02
N TYR A 48 -9.57 -2.74 -4.34
CA TYR A 48 -8.21 -2.69 -4.85
C TYR A 48 -7.47 -3.97 -4.46
N GLU A 49 -6.42 -4.27 -5.20
CA GLU A 49 -5.43 -5.28 -4.83
C GLU A 49 -4.02 -4.72 -5.03
N ILE A 50 -3.07 -5.29 -4.28
CA ILE A 50 -1.65 -4.94 -4.37
C ILE A 50 -1.10 -5.52 -5.68
N THR A 51 -0.25 -4.75 -6.38
CA THR A 51 0.44 -5.23 -7.58
C THR A 51 1.81 -5.79 -7.20
N ASP A 52 2.47 -6.49 -8.13
CA ASP A 52 3.86 -6.96 -7.94
C ASP A 52 4.82 -5.82 -7.57
N VAL A 53 4.58 -4.61 -8.11
CA VAL A 53 5.37 -3.41 -7.77
C VAL A 53 5.07 -2.93 -6.34
N GLY A 54 3.81 -3.02 -5.92
CA GLY A 54 3.40 -2.75 -4.54
C GLY A 54 4.02 -3.71 -3.54
N ASP A 55 4.01 -5.00 -3.84
CA ASP A 55 4.62 -6.04 -2.98
C ASP A 55 6.13 -5.81 -2.84
N ALA A 56 6.84 -5.58 -3.95
CA ALA A 56 8.26 -5.25 -3.89
C ALA A 56 8.56 -3.99 -3.06
N ALA A 57 7.70 -2.97 -3.14
CA ALA A 57 7.84 -1.76 -2.33
C ALA A 57 7.62 -2.04 -0.84
N ILE A 58 6.63 -2.87 -0.49
CA ILE A 58 6.36 -3.28 0.89
C ILE A 58 7.55 -4.04 1.47
N GLU A 59 8.12 -5.00 0.73
CA GLU A 59 9.27 -5.78 1.17
C GLU A 59 10.48 -4.89 1.53
N VAL A 60 10.75 -3.89 0.70
CA VAL A 60 11.81 -2.90 0.94
C VAL A 60 11.52 -2.09 2.21
N LEU A 61 10.27 -1.63 2.40
CA LEU A 61 9.88 -0.85 3.58
C LEU A 61 9.97 -1.66 4.87
N LEU A 62 9.49 -2.90 4.87
CA LEU A 62 9.57 -3.79 6.04
C LEU A 62 11.02 -4.13 6.38
N THR A 63 11.86 -4.35 5.37
CA THR A 63 13.29 -4.56 5.57
C THR A 63 13.95 -3.31 6.18
N ALA A 64 13.64 -2.12 5.68
CA ALA A 64 14.16 -0.87 6.23
C ALA A 64 13.72 -0.63 7.69
N LEU A 65 12.49 -1.01 8.06
CA LEU A 65 11.99 -0.92 9.45
C LEU A 65 12.70 -1.89 10.39
N ARG A 66 13.08 -3.08 9.92
CA ARG A 66 13.85 -4.07 10.70
C ARG A 66 15.31 -3.67 10.94
N ILE A 67 15.85 -2.75 10.14
CA ILE A 67 17.24 -2.29 10.21
C ILE A 67 17.37 -0.97 11.00
N LYS A 68 16.24 -0.33 11.37
CA LYS A 68 16.31 0.82 12.28
C LYS A 68 16.78 0.35 13.67
N PRO A 69 17.85 0.94 14.23
CA PRO A 69 18.37 0.58 15.55
C PRO A 69 17.37 0.88 16.67
#